data_AF-V7BU58-F1
#
_entry.id   AF-V7BU58-F1
#
_cell.length_a   1.000
_cell.length_b   1.000
_cell.length_c   1.000
_cell.angle_alpha   90.00
_cell.angle_beta   90.00
_cell.angle_gamma   90.00
#
_symmetry.space_group_name_H-M   'P 1'
#
loop_
_entity.id
_entity.type
_entity.pdbx_description
1 polymer ?
#
loop_
_entity_poly.entity_id
_entity_poly.type
_entity_poly.pdbx_seq_one_letter_code
_entity_poly.pdbx_strand_id
1 'polypeptide(L)'
;MRFVMSSSSKHVSLIFTFCFLALNHFQHFGSNAQLIPQDEVKILQTISDKVENLNWKVTQRSCKGDRGFDNRKISRNEEQIIRNVTCDCSFNDGTVCHVTSIALKGINISGPLPDEFGNLTRLQIL
;
A
#
# COMPACT_ATOMS: atom_id res chain seq x y z
N MET A 1 30.46 52.84 20.13
CA MET A 1 31.53 51.83 19.97
C MET A 1 31.25 51.06 18.69
N ARG A 2 32.20 51.07 17.75
CA ARG A 2 32.08 50.38 16.45
C ARG A 2 32.44 48.92 16.68
N PHE A 3 31.48 48.01 16.53
CA PHE A 3 31.77 46.57 16.53
C PHE A 3 32.47 46.22 15.22
N VAL A 4 33.80 46.23 15.23
CA VAL A 4 34.62 45.63 14.18
C VAL A 4 34.54 44.12 14.37
N MET A 5 33.61 43.46 13.68
CA MET A 5 33.60 42.00 13.60
C MET A 5 34.73 41.55 12.67
N SER A 6 35.68 40.79 13.23
CA SER A 6 36.82 40.19 12.53
C SER A 6 36.38 39.42 11.28
N SER A 7 37.20 39.47 10.21
CA SER A 7 36.93 38.87 8.89
C SER A 7 36.47 37.40 8.99
N SER A 8 37.09 36.62 9.88
CA SER A 8 36.73 35.20 10.11
C SER A 8 35.31 35.00 10.67
N SER A 9 34.78 35.95 11.45
CA SER A 9 33.43 35.85 12.04
C SER A 9 32.32 36.10 11.01
N LYS A 10 32.57 36.94 10.00
CA LYS A 10 31.63 37.21 8.90
C LYS A 10 31.45 36.00 7.99
N HIS A 11 32.54 35.27 7.70
CA HIS A 11 32.49 34.03 6.95
C HIS A 11 31.72 32.93 7.70
N VAL A 12 31.96 32.78 9.02
CA VAL A 12 31.22 31.84 9.86
C VAL A 12 29.72 32.18 9.90
N SER A 13 29.38 33.46 10.03
CA SER A 13 27.98 33.91 10.00
C SER A 13 27.32 33.66 8.65
N LEU A 14 28.01 33.95 7.54
CA LEU A 14 27.52 33.72 6.17
C LEU A 14 27.28 32.23 5.89
N ILE A 15 28.22 31.37 6.31
CA ILE A 15 28.11 29.91 6.21
C ILE A 15 26.89 29.41 6.99
N PHE A 16 26.69 29.90 8.21
CA PHE A 16 25.56 29.50 9.04
C PHE A 16 24.22 29.88 8.37
N THR A 17 24.06 31.12 7.91
CA THR A 17 22.85 31.55 7.17
C THR A 17 22.64 30.76 5.87
N PHE A 18 23.71 30.42 5.14
CA PHE A 18 23.61 29.62 3.91
C PHE A 18 23.17 28.17 4.22
N CYS A 19 23.64 27.60 5.33
CA CYS A 19 23.17 26.29 5.82
C CYS A 19 21.69 26.31 6.23
N PHE A 20 21.21 27.35 6.91
CA PHE A 20 19.79 27.48 7.25
C PHE A 20 18.90 27.62 6.01
N LEU A 21 19.33 28.35 4.98
CA LEU A 21 18.59 28.49 3.73
C LEU A 21 18.54 27.16 2.94
N ALA A 22 19.61 26.37 2.96
CA ALA A 22 19.64 25.03 2.35
C ALA A 22 18.72 24.03 3.08
N LEU A 23 18.58 24.14 4.40
CA LEU A 23 17.73 23.25 5.22
C LEU A 23 16.22 23.50 5.02
N ASN A 24 15.82 24.71 4.60
CA ASN A 24 14.42 25.01 4.29
C ASN A 24 13.97 24.45 2.93
N HIS A 25 14.89 23.91 2.11
CA HIS A 25 14.57 23.34 0.79
C HIS A 25 14.27 21.83 0.81
N PHE A 26 14.14 21.24 2.01
CA PHE A 26 13.75 19.82 2.19
C PHE A 26 12.35 19.65 2.78
N GLN A 27 11.47 20.62 2.59
CA GLN A 27 10.06 20.42 2.90
C GLN A 27 9.41 19.67 1.74
N HIS A 28 9.05 18.41 2.00
CA HIS A 28 8.10 17.58 1.25
C HIS A 28 8.66 16.43 0.38
N PHE A 29 9.26 15.43 1.03
CA PHE A 29 9.05 14.03 0.61
C PHE A 29 8.00 13.40 1.54
N GLY A 30 6.73 13.77 1.37
CA GLY A 30 5.63 13.03 1.99
C GLY A 30 5.44 11.72 1.24
N SER A 31 5.93 10.61 1.77
CA SER A 31 5.50 9.29 1.30
C SER A 31 4.11 9.02 1.86
N ASN A 32 3.06 9.32 1.09
CA ASN A 32 1.70 8.89 1.44
C ASN A 32 1.62 7.38 1.26
N ALA A 33 1.91 6.64 2.35
CA ALA A 33 1.80 5.20 2.36
C ALA A 33 0.32 4.84 2.23
N GLN A 34 -0.05 4.35 1.05
CA GLN A 34 -1.40 3.91 0.71
C GLN A 34 -1.54 2.43 1.11
N LEU A 35 -2.14 2.17 2.27
CA LEU A 35 -2.04 0.89 3.00
C LEU A 35 -3.40 0.25 3.28
N ILE A 36 -3.45 -1.08 3.21
CA ILE A 36 -4.56 -1.88 3.71
C ILE A 36 -4.52 -1.88 5.26
N PRO A 37 -5.64 -1.62 5.94
CA PRO A 37 -5.76 -1.77 7.39
C PRO A 37 -5.34 -3.17 7.88
N GLN A 38 -4.75 -3.24 9.07
CA GLN A 38 -4.18 -4.49 9.61
C GLN A 38 -5.24 -5.57 9.88
N ASP A 39 -6.43 -5.15 10.32
CA ASP A 39 -7.60 -6.00 10.49
C ASP A 39 -8.01 -6.66 9.17
N GLU A 40 -8.07 -5.87 8.09
CA GLU A 40 -8.38 -6.37 6.75
C GLU A 40 -7.28 -7.30 6.22
N VAL A 41 -6.00 -6.97 6.43
CA VAL A 41 -4.88 -7.85 6.10
C VAL A 41 -5.01 -9.20 6.81
N LYS A 42 -5.38 -9.22 8.09
CA LYS A 42 -5.56 -10.46 8.86
C LYS A 42 -6.72 -11.30 8.35
N ILE A 43 -7.83 -10.67 7.98
CA ILE A 43 -8.98 -11.34 7.36
C ILE A 43 -8.55 -12.00 6.04
N LEU A 44 -7.85 -11.25 5.18
CA LEU A 44 -7.37 -11.75 3.89
C LEU A 44 -6.34 -12.89 4.03
N GLN A 45 -5.48 -12.85 5.06
CA GLN A 45 -4.58 -13.96 5.39
C GLN A 45 -5.36 -15.20 5.84
N THR A 46 -6.37 -15.02 6.69
CA THR A 46 -7.23 -16.13 7.13
C THR A 46 -7.95 -16.78 5.95
N ILE A 47 -8.45 -15.98 5.00
CA ILE A 47 -9.04 -16.48 3.75
C ILE A 47 -7.99 -17.27 2.95
N SER A 48 -6.78 -16.73 2.79
CA SER A 48 -5.67 -17.39 2.10
C SER A 48 -5.32 -18.76 2.70
N ASP A 49 -5.36 -18.87 4.02
CA ASP A 49 -5.05 -20.11 4.73
C ASP A 49 -6.16 -21.15 4.63
N LYS A 50 -7.43 -20.72 4.55
CA LYS A 50 -8.59 -21.61 4.42
C LYS A 50 -8.85 -22.08 2.99
N VAL A 51 -8.55 -21.22 2.00
CA VAL A 51 -8.83 -21.49 0.60
C VAL A 51 -7.62 -22.15 -0.04
N GLU A 52 -7.71 -23.47 -0.25
CA GLU A 52 -6.69 -24.20 -0.99
C GLU A 52 -6.43 -23.57 -2.37
N ASN A 53 -5.16 -23.57 -2.79
CA ASN A 53 -4.68 -22.99 -4.05
C ASN A 53 -4.69 -21.45 -4.16
N LEU A 54 -5.16 -20.70 -3.15
CA LEU A 54 -5.16 -19.23 -3.22
C LEU A 54 -3.74 -18.66 -3.07
N ASN A 55 -3.01 -19.09 -2.04
CA ASN A 55 -1.59 -18.79 -1.80
C ASN A 55 -1.25 -17.28 -1.77
N TRP A 56 -2.19 -16.43 -1.33
CA TRP A 56 -1.93 -15.00 -1.17
C TRP A 56 -0.93 -14.73 -0.05
N LYS A 57 0.02 -13.84 -0.31
CA LYS A 57 1.02 -13.34 0.64
C LYS A 57 0.70 -11.89 0.99
N VAL A 58 -0.42 -11.71 1.67
CA VAL A 58 -1.02 -10.38 1.90
C VAL A 58 -0.19 -9.58 2.89
N THR A 59 0.09 -8.33 2.50
CA THR A 59 0.73 -7.28 3.28
C THR A 59 -0.09 -6.00 3.17
N GLN A 60 0.19 -5.02 4.02
CA GLN A 60 -0.46 -3.70 3.91
C GLN A 60 -0.23 -3.01 2.55
N ARG A 61 0.83 -3.36 1.81
CA ARG A 61 1.17 -2.74 0.51
C ARG A 61 0.68 -3.55 -0.70
N SER A 62 -0.13 -4.59 -0.48
CA SER A 62 -0.58 -5.51 -1.55
C SER A 62 -1.45 -4.86 -2.62
N CYS A 63 -2.04 -3.68 -2.35
CA CYS A 63 -2.81 -2.92 -3.34
C CYS A 63 -1.96 -2.00 -4.24
N LYS A 64 -0.70 -1.72 -3.92
CA LYS A 64 0.09 -0.65 -4.58
C LYS A 64 1.50 -1.04 -5.01
N GLY A 65 2.10 -2.07 -4.41
CA GLY A 65 3.50 -2.39 -4.71
C GLY A 65 3.93 -3.82 -4.45
N ASP A 66 3.22 -4.55 -3.60
CA ASP A 66 3.53 -5.95 -3.33
C ASP A 66 2.65 -6.87 -4.19
N ARG A 67 3.21 -7.94 -4.75
CA ARG A 67 2.46 -8.99 -5.48
C ARG A 67 1.67 -9.91 -4.54
N GLY A 68 1.11 -9.37 -3.46
CA GLY A 68 0.50 -10.14 -2.37
C GLY A 68 -0.70 -10.97 -2.82
N PHE A 69 -1.48 -10.47 -3.78
CA PHE A 69 -2.67 -11.16 -4.30
C PHE A 69 -2.42 -12.04 -5.53
N ASP A 70 -1.20 -12.06 -6.09
CA ASP A 70 -0.86 -12.79 -7.32
C ASP A 70 -1.91 -12.60 -8.44
N ASN A 71 -2.30 -11.34 -8.69
CA ASN A 71 -3.30 -11.01 -9.71
C ASN A 71 -2.85 -11.54 -11.07
N ARG A 72 -3.65 -12.43 -11.65
CA ARG A 72 -3.30 -13.18 -12.86
C ARG A 72 -4.56 -13.54 -13.64
N LYS A 73 -4.48 -13.35 -14.94
CA LYS A 73 -5.48 -13.81 -15.90
C LYS A 73 -4.82 -14.72 -16.91
N ILE A 74 -5.18 -15.99 -16.92
CA ILE A 74 -4.73 -16.98 -17.89
C ILE A 74 -5.93 -17.37 -18.74
N SER A 75 -5.82 -17.18 -20.06
CA SER A 75 -6.77 -17.70 -21.03
C SER A 75 -6.11 -18.84 -21.78
N ARG A 76 -6.64 -20.07 -21.66
CA ARG A 76 -6.20 -21.21 -22.44
C ARG A 76 -7.42 -21.81 -23.12
N ASN A 77 -7.49 -21.69 -24.45
CA ASN A 77 -8.67 -22.04 -25.24
C ASN A 77 -9.93 -21.30 -24.72
N GLU A 78 -11.02 -22.02 -24.45
CA GLU A 78 -12.27 -21.48 -23.91
C GLU A 78 -12.25 -21.30 -22.38
N GLU A 79 -11.23 -21.84 -21.68
CA GLU A 79 -11.12 -21.77 -20.23
C GLU A 79 -10.35 -20.52 -19.78
N GLN A 80 -10.91 -19.82 -18.79
CA GLN A 80 -10.30 -18.64 -18.20
C GLN A 80 -10.07 -18.85 -16.69
N ILE A 81 -8.81 -18.78 -16.28
CA ILE A 81 -8.41 -18.70 -14.88
C ILE A 81 -8.20 -17.23 -14.54
N ILE A 82 -8.99 -16.71 -13.61
CA ILE A 82 -8.94 -15.33 -13.16
C ILE A 82 -8.67 -15.32 -11.65
N ARG A 83 -7.61 -14.62 -11.27
CA ARG A 83 -7.34 -14.18 -9.90
C ARG A 83 -7.17 -12.69 -9.98
N ASN A 84 -8.13 -11.93 -9.49
CA ASN A 84 -8.02 -10.48 -9.52
C ASN A 84 -8.58 -9.89 -8.24
N VAL A 85 -7.74 -9.18 -7.51
CA VAL A 85 -8.11 -8.38 -6.36
C VAL A 85 -7.93 -6.91 -6.72
N THR A 86 -9.00 -6.13 -6.56
CA THR A 86 -9.00 -4.69 -6.79
C THR A 86 -9.24 -3.98 -5.47
N CYS A 87 -8.53 -2.87 -5.29
CA CYS A 87 -8.65 -2.03 -4.10
C CYS A 87 -9.11 -0.63 -4.49
N ASP A 88 -9.91 -0.02 -3.61
CA ASP A 88 -10.18 1.40 -3.62
C ASP A 88 -9.38 2.05 -2.48
N CYS A 89 -8.63 3.08 -2.82
CA CYS A 89 -7.80 3.78 -1.87
C CYS A 89 -8.03 5.28 -1.89
N SER A 90 -9.24 5.70 -2.26
CA SER A 90 -9.69 7.09 -2.14
C SER A 90 -9.93 7.52 -0.69
N PHE A 91 -9.81 6.61 0.28
CA PHE A 91 -10.03 6.86 1.70
C PHE A 91 -8.88 7.60 2.36
N ASN A 92 -9.21 8.42 3.35
CA ASN A 92 -8.27 9.21 4.17
C ASN A 92 -7.20 9.90 3.30
N ASP A 93 -7.63 10.75 2.36
CA ASP A 93 -6.76 11.51 1.46
C ASP A 93 -5.78 10.64 0.66
N GLY A 94 -6.16 9.41 0.31
CA GLY A 94 -5.34 8.50 -0.47
C GLY A 94 -4.44 7.56 0.35
N THR A 95 -4.51 7.61 1.68
CA THR A 95 -3.60 6.86 2.57
C THR A 95 -4.13 5.49 2.97
N VAL A 96 -5.44 5.25 2.89
CA VAL A 96 -6.06 3.98 3.29
C VAL A 96 -6.65 3.29 2.07
N CYS A 97 -6.32 2.00 1.90
CA CYS A 97 -6.88 1.12 0.89
C CYS A 97 -7.83 0.10 1.49
N HIS A 98 -8.90 -0.19 0.77
CA HIS A 98 -9.76 -1.32 1.05
C HIS A 98 -9.93 -2.18 -0.20
N VAL A 99 -9.97 -3.49 -0.03
CA VAL A 99 -10.32 -4.44 -1.09
C VAL A 99 -11.81 -4.32 -1.36
N THR A 100 -12.13 -3.98 -2.61
CA THR A 100 -13.51 -3.74 -3.07
C THR A 100 -14.01 -4.80 -4.03
N SER A 101 -13.10 -5.49 -4.71
CA SER A 101 -13.45 -6.59 -5.59
C SER A 101 -12.44 -7.73 -5.49
N ILE A 102 -12.97 -8.93 -5.39
CA ILE A 102 -12.23 -10.18 -5.52
C ILE A 102 -12.92 -10.96 -6.63
N ALA A 103 -12.15 -11.45 -7.59
CA ALA A 103 -12.65 -12.29 -8.67
C ALA A 103 -11.79 -13.55 -8.77
N LEU A 104 -12.40 -14.68 -8.48
CA LEU A 104 -11.78 -16.00 -8.48
C LEU A 104 -12.56 -16.91 -9.43
N LYS A 105 -12.03 -17.12 -10.64
CA LYS A 105 -12.67 -17.95 -11.69
C LYS A 105 -11.70 -19.02 -12.17
N GLY A 106 -12.21 -20.22 -12.43
CA GLY A 106 -11.42 -21.33 -12.97
C GLY A 106 -10.30 -21.80 -12.02
N ILE A 107 -10.39 -21.46 -10.74
CA ILE A 107 -9.51 -22.01 -9.70
C ILE A 107 -10.26 -23.11 -8.96
N ASN A 108 -9.58 -24.23 -8.70
CA ASN A 108 -10.16 -25.32 -7.93
C ASN A 108 -10.10 -24.98 -6.45
N ILE A 109 -11.17 -24.37 -5.94
CA ILE A 109 -11.35 -24.07 -4.53
C ILE A 109 -11.98 -25.32 -3.90
N SER A 110 -11.32 -25.89 -2.90
CA SER A 110 -11.85 -27.01 -2.14
C SER A 110 -12.52 -26.49 -0.85
N GLY A 111 -13.63 -27.10 -0.46
CA GLY A 111 -14.35 -26.75 0.77
C GLY A 111 -15.36 -25.60 0.63
N PRO A 112 -16.04 -25.24 1.74
CA PRO A 112 -16.99 -24.14 1.75
C PRO A 112 -16.28 -22.79 1.60
N LEU A 113 -16.98 -21.83 0.99
CA LEU A 113 -16.51 -20.45 0.94
C LEU A 113 -16.41 -19.89 2.38
N PRO A 114 -15.25 -19.38 2.82
CA PRO A 114 -15.08 -18.88 4.18
C PRO A 114 -16.01 -17.69 4.49
N ASP A 115 -16.69 -17.73 5.64
CA ASP A 115 -17.53 -16.61 6.11
C ASP A 115 -16.72 -15.33 6.35
N GLU A 116 -15.39 -15.44 6.50
CA GLU A 116 -14.47 -14.31 6.62
C GLU A 116 -14.56 -13.31 5.45
N PHE A 117 -14.98 -13.74 4.24
CA PHE A 117 -15.26 -12.81 3.15
C PHE A 117 -16.29 -11.75 3.54
N GLY A 118 -17.26 -12.10 4.40
CA GLY A 118 -18.27 -11.18 4.93
C GLY A 118 -17.71 -10.14 5.91
N ASN A 119 -16.52 -10.35 6.47
CA ASN A 119 -15.87 -9.37 7.34
C ASN A 119 -15.14 -8.26 6.56
N LEU A 120 -15.00 -8.40 5.23
CA LEU A 120 -14.47 -7.37 4.36
C LEU A 120 -15.54 -6.31 4.10
N THR A 121 -15.71 -5.36 5.01
CA THR A 121 -16.82 -4.38 5.03
C THR A 121 -16.93 -3.48 3.78
N ARG A 122 -15.86 -3.37 2.99
CA ARG A 122 -15.82 -2.58 1.76
C ARG A 122 -15.86 -3.43 0.48
N LEU A 123 -15.92 -4.76 0.62
CA LEU A 123 -16.04 -5.67 -0.51
C LEU A 123 -17.43 -5.53 -1.14
N GLN A 124 -17.47 -5.27 -2.44
CA GLN A 124 -18.70 -5.07 -3.21
C GLN A 124 -18.92 -6.21 -4.21
N ILE A 125 -17.83 -6.81 -4.71
CA ILE A 125 -17.85 -7.84 -5.75
C ILE A 125 -17.02 -9.03 -5.27
N LEU A 126 -17.61 -10.23 -5.31
CA LEU A 126 -16.96 -11.51 -5.04
C LEU A 126 -17.29 -12.53 -6.15
#